data_AF-K0INK2-F1
#
_entry.id   AF-K0INK2-F1
#
_cell.length_a   1.000
_cell.length_b   1.000
_cell.length_c   1.000
_cell.angle_alpha   90.00
_cell.angle_beta   90.00
_cell.angle_gamma   90.00
#
_symmetry.space_group_name_H-M   'P 1'
#
loop_
_entity.id
_entity.type
_entity.pdbx_description
1 polymer ?
#
loop_
_entity_poly.entity_id
_entity_poly.type
_entity_poly.pdbx_seq_one_letter_code
_entity_poly.pdbx_strand_id
1 'polypeptide(L)' 'MLRQAAIHNKDTSVEQFAKGLGIRLDKLVVLNEKDCIKIKPKGWLEKKEWREINDILRMQGFNWLANDKNSCWIKT' A
#
# COMPACT_ATOMS: atom_id res chain seq x y z
N MET A 1 9.20 2.55 -37.45
CA MET A 1 9.67 1.31 -36.78
C MET A 1 9.00 1.22 -35.42
N LEU A 2 8.57 0.02 -35.07
CA LEU A 2 7.68 -0.32 -33.96
C LEU A 2 8.44 -0.46 -32.62
N ARG A 3 7.70 -0.17 -31.53
CA ARG A 3 7.85 -0.62 -30.14
C ARG A 3 8.80 0.17 -29.23
N GLN A 4 8.22 0.94 -28.31
CA GLN A 4 8.07 0.47 -26.93
C GLN A 4 6.96 1.28 -26.26
N ALA A 5 5.73 0.75 -26.23
CA ALA A 5 4.75 1.22 -25.27
C ALA A 5 5.25 0.72 -23.91
N ALA A 6 5.77 1.62 -23.08
CA ALA A 6 5.94 1.37 -21.66
C ALA A 6 4.53 1.02 -21.15
N ILE A 7 4.32 -0.25 -20.86
CA ILE A 7 3.06 -0.78 -20.33
C ILE A 7 2.90 -0.11 -18.96
N HIS A 8 2.19 1.01 -18.94
CA HIS A 8 1.56 1.57 -17.75
C HIS A 8 0.44 0.60 -17.35
N ASN A 9 0.81 -0.58 -16.82
CA ASN A 9 -0.03 -1.20 -15.81
C ASN A 9 0.16 -0.35 -14.56
N LYS A 10 -0.51 0.82 -14.54
CA LYS A 10 -0.86 1.51 -13.30
C LYS A 10 -1.81 0.57 -12.56
N ASP A 11 -1.22 -0.39 -11.87
CA ASP A 11 -1.44 -0.65 -10.46
C ASP A 11 -2.81 -0.20 -9.93
N THR A 12 -3.88 -0.73 -10.54
CA THR A 12 -5.27 -0.39 -10.21
C THR A 12 -5.57 -0.75 -8.75
N SER A 13 -4.83 -1.72 -8.21
CA SER A 13 -4.80 -2.12 -6.81
C SER A 13 -4.32 -0.98 -5.89
N VAL A 14 -3.30 -0.22 -6.31
CA VAL A 14 -2.76 0.91 -5.55
C VAL A 14 -3.74 2.07 -5.51
N GLU A 15 -4.39 2.38 -6.63
CA GLU A 15 -5.36 3.47 -6.68
C GLU A 15 -6.59 3.24 -5.78
N GLN A 16 -7.01 1.99 -5.58
CA GLN A 16 -8.18 1.67 -4.76
C GLN A 16 -7.94 1.92 -3.27
N PHE A 17 -6.79 1.52 -2.71
CA PHE A 17 -6.50 1.80 -1.30
C PHE A 17 -5.92 3.19 -1.06
N ALA A 18 -5.23 3.75 -2.06
CA ALA A 18 -4.76 5.12 -2.01
C ALA A 18 -5.92 6.10 -1.75
N LYS A 19 -7.08 5.86 -2.37
CA LYS A 19 -8.31 6.63 -2.10
C LYS A 19 -8.81 6.49 -0.66
N GLY A 20 -8.69 5.32 -0.05
CA GLY A 20 -9.10 5.06 1.34
C GLY A 20 -8.18 5.71 2.37
N LEU A 21 -6.87 5.77 2.08
CA LEU A 21 -5.88 6.40 2.95
C LEU A 21 -5.93 7.93 2.89
N GLY A 22 -6.27 8.51 1.73
CA GLY A 22 -6.44 9.95 1.55
C GLY A 22 -5.21 10.74 2.01
N ILE A 23 -5.40 11.74 2.88
CA ILE A 23 -4.33 12.58 3.44
C ILE A 23 -3.24 11.80 4.20
N ARG A 24 -3.50 10.54 4.60
CA ARG A 24 -2.52 9.72 5.32
C ARG A 24 -1.43 9.20 4.39
N LEU A 25 -1.66 9.15 3.08
CA LEU A 25 -0.61 8.86 2.10
C LEU A 25 0.55 9.85 2.16
N ASP A 26 0.30 11.11 2.55
CA ASP A 26 1.39 12.08 2.69
C ASP A 26 2.42 11.65 3.72
N LYS A 27 1.99 10.91 4.75
CA LYS A 27 2.84 10.38 5.82
C LYS A 27 3.37 8.97 5.54
N LEU A 28 2.99 8.35 4.42
CA LEU A 28 3.31 6.96 4.09
C LEU A 28 4.00 6.85 2.74
N VAL A 29 4.91 5.90 2.63
CA VAL A 29 5.46 5.42 1.37
C VAL A 29 4.83 4.07 1.11
N VAL A 30 4.20 3.92 -0.04
CA VAL A 30 3.64 2.64 -0.45
C VAL A 30 4.44 2.12 -1.63
N LEU A 31 5.04 0.94 -1.45
CA LEU A 31 5.84 0.26 -2.45
C LEU A 31 5.04 -0.94 -2.93
N ASN A 32 4.81 -1.07 -4.23
CA ASN A 32 4.24 -2.28 -4.79
C ASN A 32 5.36 -3.30 -5.03
N GLU A 33 5.25 -4.48 -4.40
CA GLU A 33 6.10 -5.64 -4.61
C GLU A 33 5.26 -6.79 -5.18
N LYS A 34 4.91 -6.68 -6.47
CA LYS A 34 4.19 -7.66 -7.30
C LYS A 34 2.86 -8.13 -6.71
N ASP A 35 2.92 -9.07 -5.77
CA ASP A 35 1.79 -9.72 -5.11
C ASP A 35 1.45 -9.08 -3.75
N CYS A 36 2.27 -8.13 -3.28
CA CYS A 36 2.03 -7.44 -2.01
C CYS A 36 2.34 -5.93 -2.09
N ILE A 37 1.72 -5.16 -1.19
CA ILE A 37 1.98 -3.73 -1.00
C ILE A 37 2.72 -3.55 0.33
N LYS A 38 3.79 -2.76 0.31
CA LYS A 38 4.59 -2.48 1.50
C LYS A 38 4.38 -1.04 1.93
N ILE A 39 3.88 -0.85 3.15
CA ILE A 39 3.58 0.46 3.72
C ILE A 39 4.67 0.88 4.71
N LYS A 40 5.53 1.82 4.33
CA LYS A 40 6.52 2.41 5.23
C LYS A 40 6.06 3.79 5.69
N PRO A 41 6.30 4.19 6.94
CA PRO A 41 6.07 5.56 7.35
C PRO A 41 7.19 6.45 6.79
N LYS A 42 6.86 7.66 6.30
CA LYS A 42 7.87 8.66 5.88
C LYS A 42 8.60 9.28 7.06
N GLY A 43 7.99 9.26 8.24
CA GLY A 43 8.53 9.83 9.47
C GLY A 43 7.95 9.14 10.70
N TRP A 44 7.90 9.86 11.82
CA TRP A 44 7.24 9.34 13.01
C TRP A 44 5.73 9.27 12.78
N LEU A 45 5.15 8.10 13.03
CA LEU A 45 3.72 7.86 12.91
C LEU A 45 3.20 7.42 14.27
N GLU A 46 2.13 8.04 14.75
CA GLU A 46 1.59 7.67 16.05
C GLU A 46 0.96 6.27 16.00
N LYS A 47 0.94 5.58 17.15
CA LYS A 47 0.34 4.25 17.26
C LYS A 47 -1.14 4.23 16.82
N LYS A 48 -1.86 5.34 17.07
CA LYS A 48 -3.25 5.50 16.65
C LYS A 48 -3.37 5.58 15.12
N GLU A 49 -2.51 6.34 14.46
CA GLU A 49 -2.48 6.45 13.00
C GLU A 49 -2.14 5.10 12.36
N TRP A 50 -1.18 4.36 12.93
CA TRP A 50 -0.85 3.01 12.48
C TRP A 50 -2.05 2.07 12.55
N ARG A 51 -2.80 2.10 13.65
CA ARG A 51 -4.01 1.26 13.80
C ARG A 51 -5.05 1.60 12.74
N GLU A 52 -5.29 2.89 12.50
CA GLU A 52 -6.27 3.35 11.53
C GLU A 52 -5.90 2.96 10.08
N ILE A 53 -4.62 3.08 9.72
CA ILE A 53 -4.11 2.61 8.42
C ILE A 53 -4.33 1.11 8.28
N ASN A 54 -4.00 0.33 9.31
CA ASN A 54 -4.18 -1.11 9.30
C ASN A 54 -5.67 -1.50 9.15
N ASP A 55 -6.57 -0.77 9.80
CA ASP A 55 -8.01 -1.00 9.68
C ASP A 55 -8.53 -0.65 8.27
N ILE A 56 -8.06 0.44 7.67
CA ILE A 56 -8.40 0.80 6.27
C ILE A 56 -7.98 -0.30 5.31
N LEU A 57 -6.74 -0.79 5.44
CA LEU A 57 -6.22 -1.87 4.59
C LEU A 57 -7.04 -3.14 4.74
N ARG A 58 -7.37 -3.52 5.98
CA ARG A 58 -8.26 -4.66 6.25
C ARG A 58 -9.64 -4.51 5.65
N MET A 59 -10.25 -3.33 5.78
CA MET A 59 -11.57 -3.04 5.18
C MET A 59 -11.56 -3.14 3.64
N GLN A 60 -10.39 -2.98 3.01
CA GLN A 60 -10.22 -3.09 1.57
C GLN A 60 -9.76 -4.47 1.10
N GLY A 61 -9.77 -5.47 2.00
CA GLY A 61 -9.44 -6.86 1.68
C GLY A 61 -7.94 -7.16 1.69
N PHE A 62 -7.11 -6.24 2.20
CA PHE A 62 -5.70 -6.51 2.42
C PHE A 62 -5.50 -7.27 3.72
N ASN A 63 -4.78 -8.38 3.62
CA ASN A 63 -4.35 -9.18 4.75
C ASN A 63 -2.86 -8.97 5.01
N TRP A 64 -2.51 -9.00 6.29
CA TRP A 64 -1.10 -8.92 6.68
C TRP A 64 -0.43 -10.25 6.35
N LEU A 65 0.67 -10.21 5.57
CA LEU A 65 1.39 -11.41 5.11
C LEU A 65 2.11 -12.18 6.25
N ALA A 66 2.34 -11.53 7.40
CA ALA A 66 3.00 -12.06 8.59
C ALA A 66 4.49 -12.47 8.45
N ASN A 67 5.14 -12.54 9.63
CA ASN A 67 6.51 -12.91 9.94
C ASN A 67 7.66 -12.00 9.48
N ASP A 68 8.16 -11.25 10.46
CA ASP A 68 9.42 -10.52 10.47
C ASP A 68 9.49 -9.22 9.65
N LYS A 69 9.18 -8.14 10.38
CA LYS A 69 9.75 -6.79 10.20
C LYS A 69 9.33 -5.95 9.00
N ASN A 70 8.48 -6.46 8.11
CA ASN A 70 8.15 -5.74 6.90
C ASN A 70 6.64 -5.52 6.78
N SER A 71 6.24 -4.26 6.68
CA SER A 71 4.89 -3.76 6.55
C SER A 71 4.20 -4.16 5.23
N CYS A 72 4.32 -5.43 4.84
CA CYS A 72 3.82 -5.99 3.59
C CYS A 72 2.42 -6.55 3.78
N TRP A 73 1.52 -6.19 2.87
CA TRP A 73 0.11 -6.54 2.84
C TRP A 73 -0.22 -7.19 1.51
N ILE A 74 -0.92 -8.30 1.54
CA ILE A 74 -1.36 -9.02 0.34
C ILE A 74 -2.87 -8.80 0.16
N LYS A 75 -3.31 -8.63 -1.09
CA LYS A 75 -4.75 -8.59 -1.39
C LYS A 75 -5.21 -10.02 -1.61
N THR A 76 -6.06 -10.52 -0.72
CA THR A 76 -6.77 -11.80 -0.89
C THR A 76 -8.02 -11.63 -1.73
#